data_AF-A0A354DKD7-F1
#
_entry.id   AF-A0A354DKD7-F1
#
_cell.length_a   1.000
_cell.length_b   1.000
_cell.length_c   1.000
_cell.angle_alpha   90.00
_cell.angle_beta   90.00
_cell.angle_gamma   90.00
#
_symmetry.space_group_name_H-M   'P 1'
#
loop_
_entity.id
_entity.type
_entity.pdbx_description
1 polymer ?
#
loop_
_entity_poly.entity_id
_entity_poly.type
_entity_poly.pdbx_seq_one_letter_code
_entity_poly.pdbx_strand_id
1 'polypeptide(L)'
;MANPGQELSSLDFKNIIGGPLIAVVEAQAQAALSTVNFIKSVGFKQGDSTDPENSNTGEPIYVTFKYPKEVQPYQPAIPYSISIKVTNGGSNYTANPTVDLKDGGGTGAQAEAVVTDGKVTAINITNLGKGYTSAPNVHITDTTGKDASATASFTPAKDAVRAEFTDMKLEVPILTMLPIPFIRIDETTLDFNVKINSMEYKQVDTNFNISGALEAKARWGWGSAKLNVSTSYQRNTTQGEKVERSYSMAVHVRAVQEEMPAGLEKVLGILEDAIRAEPIPKENK
;
A
#
# COMPACT_ATOMS: atom_id res chain seq x y z
N MET A 1 4.92 -56.15 -36.01
CA MET A 1 5.80 -55.03 -35.58
C MET A 1 4.89 -53.92 -35.09
N ALA A 2 4.97 -53.58 -33.80
CA ALA A 2 4.27 -52.41 -33.27
C ALA A 2 4.74 -51.15 -34.03
N ASN A 3 3.79 -50.37 -34.57
CA ASN A 3 4.10 -49.11 -35.25
C ASN A 3 3.93 -47.96 -34.24
N PRO A 4 5.01 -47.31 -33.78
CA PRO A 4 4.93 -46.26 -32.76
C PRO A 4 4.00 -45.11 -33.17
N GLY A 5 3.88 -44.80 -34.46
CA GLY A 5 3.01 -43.73 -34.96
C GLY A 5 1.51 -44.05 -34.85
N GLN A 6 1.10 -45.31 -35.09
CA GLN A 6 -0.30 -45.72 -34.91
C GLN A 6 -0.66 -45.81 -33.42
N GLU A 7 0.27 -46.23 -32.57
CA GLU A 7 0.11 -46.32 -31.12
C GLU A 7 0.09 -44.95 -30.43
N LEU A 8 0.78 -43.94 -30.97
CA LEU A 8 0.67 -42.55 -30.51
C LEU A 8 -0.66 -41.90 -30.94
N SER A 9 -1.19 -42.27 -32.11
CA SER A 9 -2.47 -41.75 -32.60
C SER A 9 -3.71 -42.26 -31.85
N SER A 10 -3.56 -43.35 -31.07
CA SER A 10 -4.64 -43.90 -30.24
C SER A 10 -4.73 -43.25 -28.86
N LEU A 11 -3.78 -42.38 -28.50
CA LEU A 11 -3.84 -41.60 -27.27
C LEU A 11 -4.87 -40.46 -27.41
N ASP A 12 -5.81 -40.43 -26.48
CA ASP A 12 -6.83 -39.38 -26.41
C ASP A 12 -6.27 -38.11 -25.76
N PHE A 13 -5.42 -37.40 -26.50
CA PHE A 13 -4.80 -36.15 -26.05
C PHE A 13 -5.82 -35.11 -25.60
N LYS A 14 -7.02 -35.11 -26.18
CA LYS A 14 -8.09 -34.18 -25.80
C LYS A 14 -8.50 -34.38 -24.34
N ASN A 15 -8.70 -35.62 -23.92
CA ASN A 15 -9.08 -35.92 -22.54
C ASN A 15 -7.89 -35.82 -21.57
N ILE A 16 -6.67 -36.14 -22.01
CA ILE A 16 -5.45 -36.06 -21.18
C ILE A 16 -5.05 -34.60 -20.90
N ILE A 17 -5.17 -33.71 -21.89
CA ILE A 17 -4.82 -32.28 -21.78
C ILE A 17 -5.98 -31.46 -21.20
N GLY A 18 -7.23 -31.88 -21.45
CA GLY A 18 -8.42 -31.15 -21.05
C GLY A 18 -8.55 -30.97 -19.53
N GLY A 19 -8.26 -32.01 -18.74
CA GLY A 19 -8.34 -31.94 -17.27
C GLY A 19 -7.48 -30.83 -16.66
N PRO A 20 -6.16 -30.80 -16.92
CA PRO A 20 -5.28 -29.73 -16.45
C PRO A 20 -5.69 -28.33 -16.93
N LEU A 21 -6.15 -28.18 -18.17
CA LEU A 21 -6.60 -26.88 -18.69
C LEU A 21 -7.87 -26.38 -17.98
N ILE A 22 -8.84 -27.27 -17.72
CA ILE A 22 -10.04 -26.95 -16.96
C ILE A 22 -9.66 -26.54 -15.53
N ALA A 23 -8.78 -27.29 -14.87
CA ALA A 23 -8.32 -26.98 -13.52
C ALA A 23 -7.67 -25.59 -13.42
N VAL A 24 -6.94 -25.16 -14.46
CA VAL A 24 -6.36 -23.80 -14.54
C VAL A 24 -7.43 -22.73 -14.67
N VAL A 25 -8.45 -22.94 -15.51
CA VAL A 25 -9.57 -22.00 -15.66
C VAL A 25 -10.35 -21.88 -14.34
N GLU A 26 -10.64 -23.01 -13.69
CA GLU A 26 -11.28 -23.02 -12.38
C GLU A 26 -10.42 -22.31 -11.32
N ALA A 27 -9.11 -22.55 -11.31
CA ALA A 27 -8.19 -21.88 -10.39
C ALA A 27 -8.16 -20.36 -10.61
N GLN A 28 -8.15 -19.88 -11.85
CA GLN A 28 -8.28 -18.45 -12.13
C GLN A 28 -9.62 -17.88 -11.65
N ALA A 29 -10.73 -18.58 -11.91
CA ALA A 29 -12.05 -18.15 -11.45
C ALA A 29 -12.11 -18.04 -9.92
N GLN A 30 -11.55 -19.03 -9.20
CA GLN A 30 -11.47 -19.00 -7.73
C GLN A 30 -10.57 -17.87 -7.23
N ALA A 31 -9.46 -17.57 -7.91
CA ALA A 31 -8.61 -16.43 -7.58
C ALA A 31 -9.38 -15.10 -7.71
N ALA A 32 -10.12 -14.90 -8.81
CA ALA A 32 -10.95 -13.72 -9.00
C ALA A 32 -12.07 -13.61 -7.95
N LEU A 33 -12.74 -14.72 -7.63
CA LEU A 33 -13.75 -14.77 -6.57
C LEU A 33 -13.15 -14.43 -5.20
N SER A 34 -11.92 -14.85 -4.90
CA SER A 34 -11.23 -14.50 -3.66
C SER A 34 -11.08 -12.98 -3.53
N THR A 35 -10.68 -12.29 -4.61
CA THR A 35 -10.60 -10.83 -4.64
C THR A 35 -11.95 -10.17 -4.41
N VAL A 36 -13.00 -10.63 -5.11
CA VAL A 36 -14.37 -10.10 -4.94
C VAL A 36 -14.86 -10.30 -3.50
N ASN A 37 -14.64 -11.48 -2.94
CA ASN A 37 -15.05 -11.81 -1.58
C ASN A 37 -14.28 -10.98 -0.54
N PHE A 38 -12.98 -10.73 -0.77
CA PHE A 38 -12.19 -9.84 0.07
C PHE A 38 -12.77 -8.42 0.05
N ILE A 39 -13.04 -7.87 -1.13
CA ILE A 39 -13.62 -6.52 -1.28
C ILE A 39 -14.98 -6.44 -0.59
N LYS A 40 -15.87 -7.41 -0.82
CA LYS A 40 -17.21 -7.43 -0.20
C LYS A 40 -17.15 -7.54 1.31
N SER A 41 -16.33 -8.46 1.83
CA SER A 41 -16.29 -8.76 3.27
C SER A 41 -15.57 -7.70 4.09
N VAL A 42 -14.51 -7.12 3.56
CA VAL A 42 -13.69 -6.14 4.28
C VAL A 42 -14.13 -4.72 3.98
N GLY A 43 -14.60 -4.45 2.76
CA GLY A 43 -14.87 -3.09 2.30
C GLY A 43 -16.28 -2.59 2.58
N PHE A 44 -17.25 -3.48 2.76
CA PHE A 44 -18.65 -3.10 2.89
C PHE A 44 -19.31 -3.85 4.03
N LYS A 45 -20.28 -3.20 4.68
CA LYS A 45 -21.16 -3.87 5.64
C LYS A 45 -21.96 -4.95 4.90
N GLN A 46 -22.15 -6.11 5.53
CA GLN A 46 -23.01 -7.15 4.97
C GLN A 46 -24.46 -6.63 4.93
N GLY A 47 -25.12 -6.75 3.78
CA GLY A 47 -26.53 -6.42 3.65
C GLY A 47 -27.43 -7.46 4.32
N ASP A 48 -28.72 -7.13 4.52
CA ASP A 48 -29.70 -7.99 5.22
C ASP A 48 -30.12 -9.26 4.46
N SER A 49 -29.53 -9.55 3.30
CA SER A 49 -29.87 -10.71 2.48
C SER A 49 -29.09 -11.94 2.94
N THR A 50 -29.81 -13.03 3.23
CA THR A 50 -29.24 -14.36 3.53
C THR A 50 -28.80 -15.13 2.29
N ASP A 51 -28.90 -14.52 1.10
CA ASP A 51 -28.54 -15.13 -0.19
C ASP A 51 -27.11 -14.73 -0.63
N PRO A 52 -26.14 -15.66 -0.64
CA PRO A 52 -24.75 -15.38 -1.01
C PRO A 52 -24.55 -14.96 -2.47
N GLU A 53 -25.52 -15.23 -3.36
CA GLU A 53 -25.44 -14.85 -4.78
C GLU A 53 -26.09 -13.50 -5.09
N ASN A 54 -26.97 -13.00 -4.21
CA ASN A 54 -27.70 -11.75 -4.41
C ASN A 54 -27.36 -10.73 -3.31
N SER A 55 -26.15 -10.20 -3.40
CA SER A 55 -25.58 -9.30 -2.39
C SER A 55 -25.53 -7.86 -2.90
N ASN A 56 -26.60 -7.11 -2.63
CA ASN A 56 -26.43 -5.67 -2.46
C ASN A 56 -25.51 -5.47 -1.25
N THR A 57 -24.26 -5.06 -1.50
CA THR A 57 -23.35 -4.67 -0.43
C THR A 57 -23.94 -3.47 0.32
N GLY A 58 -23.79 -3.45 1.65
CA GLY A 58 -24.18 -2.31 2.47
C GLY A 58 -23.24 -1.12 2.28
N GLU A 59 -23.27 -0.19 3.22
CA GLU A 59 -22.40 0.98 3.22
C GLU A 59 -20.91 0.59 3.27
N PRO A 60 -20.00 1.38 2.66
CA PRO A 60 -18.56 1.18 2.84
C PRO A 60 -18.18 1.24 4.32
N ILE A 61 -17.18 0.43 4.70
CA ILE A 61 -16.61 0.45 6.04
C ILE A 61 -15.54 1.55 6.07
N TYR A 62 -15.67 2.46 7.04
CA TYR A 62 -14.73 3.56 7.26
C TYR A 62 -13.89 3.34 8.52
N VAL A 63 -12.65 3.79 8.46
CA VAL A 63 -11.76 3.96 9.61
C VAL A 63 -11.73 5.45 9.95
N THR A 64 -11.90 5.76 11.23
CA THR A 64 -11.90 7.12 11.73
C THR A 64 -10.58 7.45 12.44
N PHE A 65 -9.86 8.44 11.95
CA PHE A 65 -8.67 9.00 12.61
C PHE A 65 -9.03 10.32 13.28
N LYS A 66 -8.48 10.54 14.49
CA LYS A 66 -8.62 11.81 15.21
C LYS A 66 -7.25 12.47 15.32
N TYR A 67 -7.15 13.74 14.98
CA TYR A 67 -5.89 14.48 15.08
C TYR A 67 -6.15 15.97 15.36
N PRO A 68 -5.30 16.63 16.16
CA PRO A 68 -5.39 18.07 16.35
C PRO A 68 -4.88 18.78 15.09
N LYS A 69 -5.61 19.81 14.64
CA LYS A 69 -5.19 20.69 13.55
C LYS A 69 -5.08 22.12 14.05
N GLU A 70 -3.94 22.74 13.77
CA GLU A 70 -3.74 24.17 14.00
C GLU A 70 -4.65 24.96 13.05
N VAL A 71 -5.58 25.73 13.62
CA VAL A 71 -6.48 26.61 12.86
C VAL A 71 -6.05 28.06 12.92
N GLN A 72 -5.31 28.44 13.97
CA GLN A 72 -4.71 29.78 14.09
C GLN A 72 -3.30 29.66 14.68
N PRO A 73 -2.28 30.25 14.04
CA PRO A 73 -0.93 30.24 14.57
C PRO A 73 -0.77 31.20 15.73
N TYR A 74 0.20 30.91 16.59
CA TYR A 74 0.62 31.83 17.64
C TYR A 74 1.12 33.14 17.03
N GLN A 75 0.56 34.27 17.47
CA GLN A 75 1.04 35.60 17.12
C GLN A 75 1.61 36.26 18.38
N PRO A 76 2.89 36.66 18.39
CA PRO A 76 3.46 37.33 19.54
C PRO A 76 2.87 38.73 19.72
N ALA A 77 2.90 39.22 20.96
CA ALA A 77 2.50 40.60 21.24
C ALA A 77 3.43 41.57 20.52
N ILE A 78 2.86 42.61 19.93
CA ILE A 78 3.59 43.69 19.27
C ILE A 78 3.44 44.93 20.17
N PRO A 79 4.54 45.50 20.69
CA PRO A 79 4.45 46.73 21.47
C PRO A 79 3.98 47.89 20.59
N TYR A 80 3.40 48.91 21.21
CA TYR A 80 3.09 50.15 20.50
C TYR A 80 4.39 50.82 20.00
N SER A 81 4.28 51.66 18.98
CA SER A 81 5.41 52.46 18.51
C SER A 81 5.00 53.91 18.28
N ILE A 82 5.97 54.81 18.46
CA ILE A 82 5.87 56.22 18.07
C ILE A 82 7.04 56.49 17.12
N SER A 83 6.78 57.23 16.05
CA SER A 83 7.81 57.76 15.16
C SER A 83 7.61 59.26 14.96
N ILE A 84 8.68 60.00 14.74
CA ILE A 84 8.63 61.45 14.50
C ILE A 84 9.25 61.73 13.15
N LYS A 85 8.53 62.53 12.35
CA LYS A 85 9.00 63.01 11.04
C LYS A 85 9.09 64.53 11.08
N VAL A 86 10.28 65.05 10.80
CA VAL A 86 10.47 66.49 10.61
C VAL A 86 9.78 66.93 9.32
N THR A 87 8.89 67.91 9.42
CA THR A 87 8.13 68.47 8.29
C THR A 87 8.74 69.79 7.81
N ASN A 88 9.36 70.55 8.70
CA ASN A 88 10.20 71.70 8.37
C ASN A 88 11.38 71.72 9.34
N GLY A 89 12.61 71.81 8.83
CA GLY A 89 13.81 71.90 9.66
C GLY A 89 14.06 73.28 10.26
N GLY A 90 13.31 74.30 9.83
CA GLY A 90 13.49 75.67 10.29
C GLY A 90 14.83 76.27 9.86
N SER A 91 15.32 77.25 10.63
CA SER A 91 16.61 77.92 10.37
C SER A 91 17.23 78.53 11.63
N ASN A 92 18.53 78.83 11.58
CA ASN A 92 19.32 79.52 12.61
C ASN A 92 19.50 78.78 13.95
N TYR A 93 19.37 77.46 13.96
CA TYR A 93 19.66 76.65 15.15
C TYR A 93 21.17 76.60 15.40
N THR A 94 21.63 77.17 16.52
CA THR A 94 23.06 77.17 16.90
C THR A 94 23.43 76.04 17.87
N ALA A 95 22.43 75.38 18.44
CA ALA A 95 22.51 74.17 19.25
C ALA A 95 21.27 73.30 18.98
N ASN A 96 21.24 72.08 19.53
CA ASN A 96 20.06 71.22 19.42
C ASN A 96 18.91 71.81 20.24
N PRO A 97 17.71 72.00 19.65
CA PRO A 97 16.57 72.53 20.37
C PRO A 97 15.95 71.49 21.30
N THR A 98 15.17 71.96 22.28
CA THR A 98 14.41 71.09 23.18
C THR A 98 13.17 70.54 22.46
N VAL A 99 12.99 69.22 22.50
CA VAL A 99 11.82 68.54 21.94
C VAL A 99 10.95 67.98 23.06
N ASP A 100 9.72 68.48 23.12
CA ASP A 100 8.70 68.07 24.08
C ASP A 100 7.59 67.29 23.37
N LEU A 101 7.27 66.11 23.87
CA LEU A 101 6.16 65.28 23.38
C LEU A 101 4.97 65.37 24.33
N LYS A 102 3.88 65.99 23.89
CA LYS A 102 2.67 66.24 24.71
C LYS A 102 1.43 65.58 24.11
N ASP A 103 0.33 65.51 24.87
CA ASP A 103 -1.03 65.21 24.36
C ASP A 103 -1.29 63.84 23.67
N GLY A 104 -0.49 62.80 23.94
CA GLY A 104 -0.67 61.45 23.36
C GLY A 104 -1.35 60.42 24.26
N GLY A 105 -1.96 60.86 25.37
CA GLY A 105 -2.55 59.99 26.41
C GLY A 105 -1.56 59.28 27.34
N GLY A 106 -0.26 59.27 26.99
CA GLY A 106 0.82 58.66 27.76
C GLY A 106 1.73 59.67 28.47
N THR A 107 2.76 59.15 29.15
CA THR A 107 3.76 59.95 29.87
C THR A 107 5.17 59.40 29.67
N GLY A 108 6.17 60.26 29.87
CA GLY A 108 7.58 59.88 29.92
C GLY A 108 8.27 59.65 28.58
N ALA A 109 7.64 59.99 27.45
CA ALA A 109 8.37 59.98 26.18
C ALA A 109 9.37 61.13 26.11
N GLN A 110 10.56 60.86 25.59
CA GLN A 110 11.65 61.81 25.42
C GLN A 110 12.21 61.67 24.01
N ALA A 111 12.60 62.79 23.42
CA ALA A 111 13.20 62.83 22.11
C ALA A 111 14.28 63.91 22.04
N GLU A 112 15.24 63.71 21.15
CA GLU A 112 16.35 64.63 20.91
C GLU A 112 16.36 65.05 19.44
N ALA A 113 16.40 66.36 19.21
CA ALA A 113 16.59 66.90 17.88
C ALA A 113 18.05 66.79 17.45
N VAL A 114 18.26 66.55 16.16
CA VAL A 114 19.56 66.60 15.51
C VAL A 114 19.59 67.83 14.62
N VAL A 115 20.58 68.70 14.82
CA VAL A 115 20.79 69.89 13.99
C VAL A 115 21.98 69.69 13.05
N THR A 116 21.82 70.09 11.80
CA THR A 116 22.90 70.11 10.80
C THR A 116 22.73 71.37 9.96
N ASP A 117 23.83 72.11 9.73
CA ASP A 117 23.83 73.36 8.95
C ASP A 117 22.76 74.37 9.39
N GLY A 118 22.52 74.47 10.70
CA GLY A 118 21.55 75.41 11.28
C GLY A 118 20.07 75.01 11.14
N LYS A 119 19.77 73.76 10.77
CA LYS A 119 18.40 73.21 10.63
C LYS A 119 18.21 71.92 11.41
N VAL A 120 17.02 71.68 11.95
CA VAL A 120 16.63 70.38 12.52
C VAL A 120 16.46 69.37 11.38
N THR A 121 17.29 68.34 11.35
CA THR A 121 17.31 67.31 10.30
C THR A 121 16.64 66.01 10.73
N ALA A 122 16.66 65.70 12.03
CA ALA A 122 15.99 64.54 12.60
C ALA A 122 15.51 64.81 14.03
N ILE A 123 14.56 63.99 14.50
CA ILE A 123 14.16 63.93 15.91
C ILE A 123 14.13 62.46 16.29
N ASN A 124 15.05 62.06 17.17
CA ASN A 124 15.22 60.69 17.60
C ASN A 124 14.57 60.50 18.96
N ILE A 125 13.67 59.51 19.08
CA ILE A 125 13.05 59.18 20.36
C ILE A 125 14.07 58.41 21.20
N THR A 126 14.41 58.93 22.38
CA THR A 126 15.35 58.31 23.33
C THR A 126 14.62 57.51 24.42
N ASN A 127 13.35 57.84 24.69
CA ASN A 127 12.46 57.07 25.55
C ASN A 127 11.05 57.09 24.96
N LEU A 128 10.44 55.92 24.76
CA LEU A 128 9.06 55.80 24.23
C LEU A 128 7.98 56.11 25.28
N GLY A 129 8.35 56.24 26.55
CA GLY A 129 7.41 56.44 27.65
C GLY A 129 6.50 55.21 27.86
N LYS A 130 5.32 55.45 28.45
CA LYS A 130 4.27 54.43 28.66
C LYS A 130 2.88 55.02 28.53
N GLY A 131 1.90 54.19 28.18
CA GLY A 131 0.47 54.54 28.22
C GLY A 131 -0.04 55.39 27.06
N TYR A 132 0.75 55.56 26.00
CA TYR A 132 0.30 56.30 24.82
C TYR A 132 -0.85 55.58 24.12
N THR A 133 -1.91 56.31 23.80
CA THR A 133 -3.10 55.82 23.09
C THR A 133 -3.32 56.53 21.75
N SER A 134 -2.58 57.62 21.52
CA SER A 134 -2.56 58.40 20.28
C SER A 134 -1.16 58.98 20.04
N ALA A 135 -0.94 59.56 18.87
CA ALA A 135 0.30 60.24 18.55
C ALA A 135 0.44 61.51 19.41
N PRO A 136 1.59 61.73 20.08
CA PRO A 136 1.83 62.97 20.80
C PRO A 136 2.06 64.16 19.86
N ASN A 137 1.69 65.35 20.29
CA ASN A 137 2.10 66.60 19.67
C ASN A 137 3.60 66.83 19.91
N VAL A 138 4.33 67.17 18.85
CA VAL A 138 5.76 67.49 18.92
C VAL A 138 5.91 69.00 19.07
N HIS A 139 6.42 69.45 20.20
CA HIS A 139 6.69 70.85 20.48
C HIS A 139 8.20 71.09 20.49
N ILE A 140 8.69 71.96 19.62
CA ILE A 140 10.11 72.29 19.48
C ILE A 140 10.33 73.71 20.00
N THR A 141 11.20 73.86 20.99
CA THR A 141 11.54 75.17 21.58
C THR A 141 13.03 75.44 21.50
N ASP A 142 13.39 76.67 21.12
CA ASP A 142 14.79 77.13 21.03
C ASP A 142 14.87 78.63 21.28
N THR A 143 16.07 79.12 21.63
CA THR A 143 16.32 80.56 21.84
C THR A 143 16.82 81.28 20.59
N THR A 144 17.36 80.54 19.61
CA THR A 144 18.03 81.08 18.41
C THR A 144 17.32 80.70 17.12
N GLY A 145 16.98 79.43 16.97
CA GLY A 145 16.34 78.87 15.78
C GLY A 145 14.84 79.12 15.73
N LYS A 146 14.28 79.10 14.52
CA LYS A 146 12.85 79.37 14.26
C LYS A 146 12.27 78.40 13.22
N ASP A 147 10.95 78.24 13.28
CA ASP A 147 10.09 77.59 12.28
C ASP A 147 10.30 76.09 12.05
N ALA A 148 11.01 75.37 12.94
CA ALA A 148 11.02 73.92 12.89
C ALA A 148 9.65 73.33 13.26
N SER A 149 9.21 72.33 12.51
CA SER A 149 7.98 71.57 12.79
C SER A 149 8.20 70.09 12.50
N ALA A 150 7.51 69.25 13.25
CA ALA A 150 7.52 67.81 13.09
C ALA A 150 6.17 67.21 13.45
N THR A 151 5.88 66.03 12.89
CA THR A 151 4.66 65.27 13.17
C THR A 151 5.02 63.94 13.77
N ALA A 152 4.35 63.55 14.87
CA ALA A 152 4.45 62.19 15.38
C ALA A 152 3.41 61.26 14.72
N SER A 153 3.71 59.99 14.64
CA SER A 153 2.79 58.92 14.24
C SER A 153 2.81 57.83 15.29
N PHE A 154 1.64 57.29 15.65
CA PHE A 154 1.47 56.25 16.64
C PHE A 154 0.89 54.99 16.02
N THR A 155 1.48 53.85 16.35
CA THR A 155 0.92 52.52 16.05
C THR A 155 0.56 51.85 17.37
N PRO A 156 -0.71 51.46 17.58
CA PRO A 156 -1.13 50.82 18.82
C PRO A 156 -0.48 49.46 19.03
N ALA A 157 -0.34 49.07 20.30
CA ALA A 157 0.08 47.71 20.66
C ALA A 157 -0.97 46.69 20.18
N LYS A 158 -0.50 45.48 19.87
CA LYS A 158 -1.35 44.31 19.63
C LYS A 158 -1.01 43.24 20.65
N ASP A 159 -2.03 42.70 21.29
CA ASP A 159 -1.86 41.61 22.26
C ASP A 159 -1.45 40.31 21.56
N ALA A 160 -0.80 39.43 22.32
CA ALA A 160 -0.44 38.11 21.83
C ALA A 160 -1.71 37.28 21.61
N VAL A 161 -1.83 36.68 20.42
CA VAL A 161 -2.89 35.72 20.10
C VAL A 161 -2.32 34.32 20.27
N ARG A 162 -2.96 33.51 21.12
CA ARG A 162 -2.55 32.12 21.34
C ARG A 162 -2.86 31.27 20.11
N ALA A 163 -2.04 30.25 19.86
CA ALA A 163 -2.38 29.26 18.85
C ALA A 163 -3.68 28.54 19.24
N GLU A 164 -4.54 28.33 18.26
CA GLU A 164 -5.79 27.61 18.42
C GLU A 164 -5.72 26.29 17.65
N PHE A 165 -6.03 25.21 18.36
CA PHE A 165 -6.11 23.87 17.80
C PHE A 165 -7.55 23.38 17.87
N THR A 166 -7.98 22.70 16.82
CA THR A 166 -9.27 22.03 16.76
C THR A 166 -9.05 20.57 16.45
N ASP A 167 -9.72 19.69 17.19
CA ASP A 167 -9.69 18.26 16.92
C ASP A 167 -10.46 17.96 15.64
N MET A 168 -9.81 17.27 14.72
CA MET A 168 -10.37 16.87 13.44
C MET A 168 -10.70 15.37 13.46
N LYS A 169 -11.76 14.99 12.75
CA LYS A 169 -12.13 13.62 12.41
C LYS A 169 -11.86 13.42 10.92
N LEU A 170 -11.04 12.44 10.58
CA LEU A 170 -10.80 11.99 9.21
C LEU A 170 -11.45 10.62 9.02
N GLU A 171 -12.36 10.50 8.07
CA GLU A 171 -13.02 9.24 7.73
C GLU A 171 -12.48 8.72 6.41
N VAL A 172 -11.92 7.50 6.44
CA VAL A 172 -11.26 6.88 5.28
C VAL A 172 -11.89 5.51 5.00
N PRO A 173 -12.40 5.24 3.79
CA PRO A 173 -12.86 3.90 3.44
C PRO A 173 -11.73 2.88 3.57
N ILE A 174 -11.98 1.76 4.24
CA ILE A 174 -10.91 0.82 4.58
C ILE A 174 -10.25 0.19 3.34
N LEU A 175 -11.00 0.05 2.22
CA LEU A 175 -10.48 -0.50 0.97
C LEU A 175 -9.34 0.32 0.36
N THR A 176 -9.30 1.64 0.58
CA THR A 176 -8.26 2.50 0.02
C THR A 176 -6.92 2.37 0.77
N MET A 177 -6.93 1.73 1.94
CA MET A 177 -5.73 1.50 2.76
C MET A 177 -5.26 0.05 2.76
N LEU A 178 -5.99 -0.85 2.11
CA LEU A 178 -5.70 -2.28 2.15
C LEU A 178 -5.06 -2.79 0.85
N PRO A 179 -4.06 -3.67 0.94
CA PRO A 179 -3.56 -4.38 -0.23
C PRO A 179 -4.61 -5.38 -0.70
N ILE A 180 -5.19 -5.15 -1.88
CA ILE A 180 -6.14 -6.07 -2.50
C ILE A 180 -5.34 -7.11 -3.32
N PRO A 181 -5.54 -8.42 -3.10
CA PRO A 181 -4.84 -9.45 -3.85
C PRO A 181 -5.37 -9.53 -5.29
N PHE A 182 -4.46 -9.54 -6.28
CA PHE A 182 -4.75 -9.83 -7.68
C PHE A 182 -3.76 -10.87 -8.15
N ILE A 183 -4.18 -12.13 -8.21
CA ILE A 183 -3.35 -13.23 -8.69
C ILE A 183 -3.97 -13.73 -9.97
N ARG A 184 -3.18 -13.75 -11.04
CA ARG A 184 -3.56 -14.33 -12.34
C ARG A 184 -2.62 -15.47 -12.69
N ILE A 185 -3.15 -16.51 -13.30
CA ILE A 185 -2.31 -17.51 -13.98
C ILE A 185 -1.84 -16.90 -15.30
N ASP A 186 -0.55 -16.60 -15.41
CA ASP A 186 0.05 -16.00 -16.60
C ASP A 186 0.35 -17.05 -17.67
N GLU A 187 0.84 -18.21 -17.23
CA GLU A 187 1.27 -19.29 -18.11
C GLU A 187 1.00 -20.66 -17.48
N THR A 188 0.56 -21.60 -18.30
CA THR A 188 0.48 -23.02 -17.97
C THR A 188 1.22 -23.81 -19.03
N THR A 189 2.27 -24.53 -18.61
CA THR A 189 3.03 -25.45 -19.47
C THR A 189 2.67 -26.89 -19.13
N LEU A 190 2.41 -27.69 -20.17
CA LEU A 190 2.07 -29.11 -20.07
C LEU A 190 3.15 -29.93 -20.77
N ASP A 191 4.00 -30.60 -19.99
CA ASP A 191 5.05 -31.47 -20.51
C ASP A 191 4.55 -32.92 -20.52
N PHE A 192 4.29 -33.43 -21.70
CA PHE A 192 3.86 -34.82 -21.89
C PHE A 192 5.01 -35.66 -22.45
N ASN A 193 5.53 -36.56 -21.61
CA ASN A 193 6.63 -37.45 -21.96
C ASN A 193 6.11 -38.88 -22.14
N VAL A 194 6.37 -39.46 -23.32
CA VAL A 194 6.01 -40.86 -23.64
C VAL A 194 7.29 -41.65 -23.89
N LYS A 195 7.49 -42.72 -23.12
CA LYS A 195 8.56 -43.68 -23.35
C LYS A 195 7.95 -45.04 -23.70
N ILE A 196 8.27 -45.53 -24.90
CA ILE A 196 7.86 -46.84 -25.38
C ILE A 196 9.08 -47.76 -25.30
N ASN A 197 9.04 -48.75 -24.41
CA ASN A 197 10.05 -49.80 -24.36
C ASN A 197 9.43 -51.09 -24.92
N SER A 198 9.89 -51.54 -26.09
CA SER A 198 9.57 -52.88 -26.59
C SER A 198 10.69 -53.84 -26.19
N MET A 199 10.37 -54.96 -25.55
CA MET A 199 11.34 -56.01 -25.27
C MET A 199 10.84 -57.38 -25.69
N GLU A 200 11.69 -58.09 -26.41
CA GLU A 200 11.48 -59.45 -26.87
C GLU A 200 11.95 -60.41 -25.77
N TYR A 201 11.06 -61.26 -25.24
CA TYR A 201 11.42 -62.25 -24.23
C TYR A 201 11.42 -63.65 -24.81
N LYS A 202 12.47 -64.40 -24.48
CA LYS A 202 12.61 -65.82 -24.79
C LYS A 202 12.72 -66.60 -23.48
N GLN A 203 11.67 -67.34 -23.14
CA GLN A 203 11.60 -68.15 -21.92
C GLN A 203 11.76 -69.64 -22.29
N VAL A 204 12.64 -70.35 -21.58
CA VAL A 204 12.95 -71.78 -21.82
C VAL A 204 12.71 -72.55 -20.53
N ASP A 205 11.62 -73.31 -20.48
CA ASP A 205 11.29 -74.18 -19.34
C ASP A 205 11.70 -75.63 -19.65
N THR A 206 12.42 -76.25 -18.71
CA THR A 206 12.83 -77.67 -18.78
C THR A 206 12.11 -78.41 -17.66
N ASN A 207 11.06 -79.17 -17.98
CA ASN A 207 10.35 -79.99 -17.00
C ASN A 207 10.66 -81.49 -17.21
N PHE A 208 11.06 -82.16 -16.12
CA PHE A 208 11.32 -83.60 -16.05
C PHE A 208 10.17 -84.28 -15.30
N ASN A 209 9.34 -85.06 -16.00
CA ASN A 209 8.26 -85.83 -15.39
C ASN A 209 8.60 -87.33 -15.44
N ILE A 210 8.63 -87.99 -14.28
CA ILE A 210 8.66 -89.45 -14.15
C ILE A 210 7.24 -89.92 -13.81
N SER A 211 6.62 -90.68 -14.71
CA SER A 211 5.41 -91.46 -14.44
C SER A 211 5.69 -92.93 -14.73
N GLY A 212 5.58 -93.78 -13.71
CA GLY A 212 5.77 -95.22 -13.83
C GLY A 212 4.77 -95.94 -12.93
N ALA A 213 3.70 -96.43 -13.52
CA ALA A 213 2.84 -97.44 -12.92
C ALA A 213 3.63 -98.76 -12.84
N LEU A 214 3.62 -99.42 -11.68
CA LEU A 214 4.12 -100.79 -11.56
C LEU A 214 3.03 -101.68 -10.97
N GLU A 215 2.44 -102.46 -11.87
CA GLU A 215 1.56 -103.56 -11.59
C GLU A 215 2.39 -104.82 -11.25
N ALA A 216 1.81 -105.67 -10.39
CA ALA A 216 2.13 -107.08 -10.11
C ALA A 216 3.19 -107.45 -9.04
N LYS A 217 2.63 -107.80 -7.86
CA LYS A 217 2.88 -109.00 -7.02
C LYS A 217 4.10 -109.89 -7.36
N ALA A 218 4.99 -110.07 -6.38
CA ALA A 218 5.37 -111.40 -5.86
C ALA A 218 6.07 -111.28 -4.49
N ARG A 219 5.70 -112.16 -3.55
CA ARG A 219 6.15 -112.20 -2.15
C ARG A 219 7.50 -112.94 -1.99
N TRP A 220 8.27 -112.45 -1.00
CA TRP A 220 9.28 -113.13 -0.16
C TRP A 220 10.60 -113.64 -0.77
N GLY A 221 11.72 -113.03 -0.35
CA GLY A 221 13.07 -113.58 -0.48
C GLY A 221 14.18 -112.51 -0.60
N TRP A 222 14.69 -112.03 0.53
CA TRP A 222 15.98 -111.33 0.74
C TRP A 222 16.98 -111.29 -0.47
N GLY A 223 17.04 -110.16 -1.22
CA GLY A 223 18.20 -109.89 -2.09
C GLY A 223 17.98 -108.97 -3.31
N SER A 224 18.48 -107.74 -3.19
CA SER A 224 18.82 -106.66 -4.16
C SER A 224 18.35 -106.65 -5.65
N ALA A 225 17.49 -105.66 -5.90
CA ALA A 225 17.43 -104.63 -6.98
C ALA A 225 18.15 -104.80 -8.34
N LYS A 226 17.41 -104.44 -9.41
CA LYS A 226 17.98 -103.94 -10.68
C LYS A 226 17.18 -102.74 -11.19
N LEU A 227 17.90 -101.63 -11.37
CA LEU A 227 17.46 -100.29 -11.77
C LEU A 227 17.20 -100.21 -13.29
N ASN A 228 16.07 -99.65 -13.71
CA ASN A 228 15.82 -99.27 -15.10
C ASN A 228 15.75 -97.74 -15.22
N VAL A 229 16.60 -97.15 -16.06
CA VAL A 229 16.62 -95.72 -16.38
C VAL A 229 16.28 -95.56 -17.86
N SER A 230 15.17 -94.89 -18.16
CA SER A 230 14.87 -94.34 -19.48
C SER A 230 14.91 -92.81 -19.39
N THR A 231 15.76 -92.18 -20.21
CA THR A 231 15.86 -90.72 -20.31
C THR A 231 15.23 -90.26 -21.61
N SER A 232 14.20 -89.41 -21.58
CA SER A 232 13.75 -88.66 -22.75
C SER A 232 13.80 -87.16 -22.46
N TYR A 233 14.34 -86.40 -23.42
CA TYR A 233 14.61 -84.97 -23.32
C TYR A 233 13.61 -84.25 -24.22
N GLN A 234 12.70 -83.44 -23.66
CA GLN A 234 11.73 -82.67 -24.44
C GLN A 234 11.83 -81.19 -24.08
N ARG A 235 12.19 -80.37 -25.08
CA ARG A 235 12.42 -78.93 -24.99
C ARG A 235 11.21 -78.17 -25.56
N ASN A 236 10.47 -77.45 -24.73
CA ASN A 236 9.46 -76.50 -25.19
C ASN A 236 10.02 -75.07 -25.09
N THR A 237 9.91 -74.30 -26.17
CA THR A 237 10.34 -72.88 -26.24
C THR A 237 9.12 -72.02 -26.51
N THR A 238 8.90 -71.00 -25.68
CA THR A 238 7.83 -70.03 -25.89
C THR A 238 8.46 -68.65 -26.12
N GLN A 239 8.14 -68.01 -27.25
CA GLN A 239 8.65 -66.69 -27.65
C GLN A 239 7.50 -65.68 -27.68
N GLY A 240 7.70 -64.48 -27.14
CA GLY A 240 6.70 -63.41 -27.11
C GLY A 240 7.30 -62.01 -26.99
N GLU A 241 6.57 -61.01 -27.47
CA GLU A 241 6.92 -59.57 -27.43
C GLU A 241 6.13 -58.89 -26.31
N LYS A 242 6.80 -58.20 -25.37
CA LYS A 242 6.12 -57.38 -24.35
C LYS A 242 6.39 -55.91 -24.65
N VAL A 243 5.31 -55.16 -24.81
CA VAL A 243 5.37 -53.71 -24.96
C VAL A 243 5.09 -53.09 -23.60
N GLU A 244 6.10 -52.47 -23.00
CA GLU A 244 5.99 -51.73 -21.74
C GLU A 244 5.93 -50.23 -22.04
N ARG A 245 4.82 -49.60 -21.66
CA ARG A 245 4.54 -48.18 -21.92
C ARG A 245 4.69 -47.40 -20.62
N SER A 246 5.51 -46.36 -20.61
CA SER A 246 5.61 -45.43 -19.49
C SER A 246 5.18 -44.05 -19.95
N TYR A 247 4.15 -43.51 -19.30
CA TYR A 247 3.64 -42.16 -19.53
C TYR A 247 3.95 -41.30 -18.31
N SER A 248 4.48 -40.09 -18.52
CA SER A 248 4.58 -39.08 -17.48
C SER A 248 4.12 -37.73 -18.00
N MET A 249 3.36 -37.01 -17.15
CA MET A 249 2.87 -35.67 -17.44
C MET A 249 3.28 -34.75 -16.30
N ALA A 250 3.96 -33.65 -16.62
CA ALA A 250 4.25 -32.59 -15.68
C ALA A 250 3.44 -31.35 -16.05
N VAL A 251 2.77 -30.76 -15.06
CA VAL A 251 1.97 -29.54 -15.22
C VAL A 251 2.67 -28.44 -14.44
N HIS A 252 3.11 -27.41 -15.15
CA HIS A 252 3.74 -26.22 -14.57
C HIS A 252 2.77 -25.05 -14.69
N VAL A 253 2.39 -24.45 -13.57
CA VAL A 253 1.51 -23.28 -13.53
C VAL A 253 2.30 -22.11 -12.95
N ARG A 254 2.38 -21.00 -13.70
CA ARG A 254 2.99 -19.76 -13.26
C ARG A 254 1.89 -18.75 -12.94
N ALA A 255 1.66 -18.55 -11.65
CA ALA A 255 0.82 -17.46 -11.17
C ALA A 255 1.66 -16.20 -10.91
N VAL A 256 1.14 -15.04 -11.29
CA VAL A 256 1.77 -13.73 -11.11
C VAL A 256 0.82 -12.79 -10.40
N GLN A 257 1.37 -11.76 -9.76
CA GLN A 257 0.57 -10.63 -9.32
C GLN A 257 0.09 -9.88 -10.57
N GLU A 258 -1.22 -9.69 -10.69
CA GLU A 258 -1.82 -8.93 -11.78
C GLU A 258 -1.93 -7.44 -11.41
N GLU A 259 -1.92 -6.58 -12.42
CA GLU A 259 -2.26 -5.17 -12.25
C GLU A 259 -3.75 -5.02 -11.92
N MET A 260 -4.09 -3.96 -11.18
CA MET A 260 -5.48 -3.73 -10.79
C MET A 260 -6.36 -3.50 -12.03
N PRO A 261 -7.53 -4.15 -12.13
CA PRO A 261 -8.47 -3.88 -13.21
C PRO A 261 -8.95 -2.42 -13.18
N ALA A 262 -9.00 -1.76 -14.34
CA ALA A 262 -9.39 -0.33 -14.45
C ALA A 262 -10.75 0.01 -13.81
N GLY A 263 -11.71 -0.93 -13.85
CA GLY A 263 -13.00 -0.75 -13.20
C GLY A 263 -12.90 -0.64 -11.67
N LEU A 264 -12.02 -1.45 -11.06
CA LEU A 264 -11.79 -1.41 -9.62
C LEU A 264 -10.96 -0.19 -9.22
N GLU A 265 -9.96 0.18 -10.03
CA GLU A 265 -9.21 1.42 -9.83
C GLU A 265 -10.16 2.63 -9.77
N LYS A 266 -11.14 2.70 -10.68
CA LYS A 266 -12.16 3.75 -10.67
C LYS A 266 -13.04 3.72 -9.41
N VAL A 267 -13.40 2.54 -8.92
CA VAL A 267 -14.17 2.40 -7.67
C VAL A 267 -13.35 2.89 -6.47
N LEU A 268 -12.07 2.51 -6.39
CA LEU A 268 -11.19 2.99 -5.33
C LEU A 268 -11.00 4.50 -5.40
N GLY A 269 -10.84 5.07 -6.60
CA GLY A 269 -10.80 6.52 -6.78
C GLY A 269 -12.06 7.23 -6.27
N ILE A 270 -13.26 6.68 -6.54
CA ILE A 270 -14.51 7.23 -5.99
C ILE A 270 -14.55 7.14 -4.46
N LEU A 271 -14.03 6.06 -3.88
CA LEU A 271 -13.92 5.92 -2.43
C LEU A 271 -12.88 6.89 -1.84
N GLU A 272 -11.77 7.13 -2.52
CA GLU A 272 -10.78 8.14 -2.14
C GLU A 272 -11.38 9.56 -2.13
N ASP A 273 -12.19 9.90 -3.13
CA ASP A 273 -12.92 11.17 -3.17
C ASP A 273 -13.93 11.33 -2.02
N ALA A 274 -14.35 10.22 -1.40
CA ALA A 274 -15.22 10.23 -0.22
C ALA A 274 -14.47 10.50 1.10
N ILE A 275 -13.13 10.58 1.08
CA ILE A 275 -12.33 10.89 2.27
C ILE A 275 -12.60 12.34 2.71
N ARG A 276 -13.10 12.51 3.94
CA ARG A 276 -13.43 13.83 4.50
C ARG A 276 -12.75 14.06 5.83
N ALA A 277 -12.17 15.25 5.99
CA ALA A 277 -11.62 15.76 7.24
C ALA A 277 -12.51 16.88 7.77
N GLU A 278 -13.18 16.65 8.90
CA GLU A 278 -14.15 17.57 9.47
C GLU A 278 -13.82 17.89 10.94
N PRO A 279 -14.09 19.11 11.43
CA PRO A 279 -13.95 19.43 12.84
C PRO A 279 -14.87 18.55 13.69
N ILE A 280 -14.36 18.03 14.81
CA ILE A 280 -15.20 17.34 15.80
C ILE A 280 -15.99 18.43 16.55
N PRO A 281 -17.33 18.40 16.55
CA PRO A 281 -18.13 19.34 17.32
C PRO A 281 -17.72 19.27 18.78
N LYS A 282 -17.37 20.41 19.38
CA LYS A 282 -17.16 20.49 20.83
C LYS A 282 -18.52 20.20 21.48
N GLU A 283 -18.63 19.13 22.28
CA GLU A 283 -19.83 18.89 23.08
C GLU A 283 -20.09 20.14 23.93
N ASN A 284 -21.28 20.73 23.80
CA ASN A 284 -21.74 21.76 24.71
C ASN A 284 -21.92 21.11 26.09
N LYS A 285 -20.90 21.24 26.95
CA LYS A 285 -21.01 20.96 28.38
C LYS A 285 -21.59 22.17 29.10
#